data_AF-B0TDP9-F1
#
_entry.id   AF-B0TDP9-F1
#
_cell.length_a   1.000
_cell.length_b   1.000
_cell.length_c   1.000
_cell.angle_alpha   90.00
_cell.angle_beta   90.00
_cell.angle_gamma   90.00
#
_symmetry.space_group_name_H-M   'P 1'
#
loop_
_entity.id
_entity.type
_entity.pdbx_description
1 polymer ?
#
loop_
_entity_poly.entity_id
_entity_poly.type
_entity_poly.pdbx_seq_one_letter_code
_entity_poly.pdbx_strand_id
1 'polypeptide(L)'
;MLCPFSARADAGSIPFLGEIRLFAFDFAPNDGVWVPADGQTLQITQYDYLFGLIGTAYGGDGMNTFAVPNLNGAGSANPWGAGKGRYFIAAYGVYPDSGTDTMATINPYLGEIRLFMFSPATPVPKGWRVCNGDALPVSGNAALYSLLGTEYGGDTTNFALPDLRGLEPVPGSRYCICTQGYYPSSDGKNMYALPTVYTGEIRLFATSASNTACTPPAGWLRCDGQSLSASAYPRLSSLMGTMYGGSGSTFNLPNLNGGTNPANPWGGTDWGLYCIVADEQYSILPNP
;
A
#
# COMPACT_ATOMS: atom_id res chain seq x y z
N MET A 1 3.84 19.49 9.46
CA MET A 1 2.88 19.81 10.53
C MET A 1 2.29 18.50 10.99
N LEU A 2 2.48 18.12 12.26
CA LEU A 2 1.85 16.92 12.83
C LEU A 2 0.36 17.20 12.98
N CYS A 3 -0.51 16.29 12.55
CA CYS A 3 -1.91 16.31 12.97
C CYS A 3 -1.92 15.93 14.47
N PRO A 4 -2.53 16.70 15.37
CA PRO A 4 -2.54 16.47 16.80
C PRO A 4 -3.14 15.09 17.11
N PHE A 5 -2.33 14.30 17.79
CA PHE A 5 -2.60 12.94 18.24
C PHE A 5 -3.51 12.99 19.48
N SER A 6 -4.66 12.30 19.46
CA SER A 6 -5.27 11.84 20.70
C SER A 6 -4.61 10.51 21.06
N ALA A 7 -4.00 10.45 22.24
CA ALA A 7 -3.09 9.41 22.64
C ALA A 7 -3.71 8.00 22.58
N ARG A 8 -3.26 7.18 21.61
CA ARG A 8 -2.98 5.77 21.86
C ARG A 8 -1.62 5.43 21.28
N ALA A 9 -0.59 5.66 22.10
CA ALA A 9 0.76 5.23 21.83
C ALA A 9 0.84 3.70 21.93
N ASP A 10 0.96 3.03 20.79
CA ASP A 10 1.78 1.83 20.68
C ASP A 10 2.92 2.20 19.71
N ALA A 11 4.15 1.92 20.12
CA ALA A 11 5.35 2.65 19.74
C ALA A 11 5.69 2.58 18.24
N GLY A 12 5.96 3.76 17.66
CA GLY A 12 7.03 3.89 16.69
C GLY A 12 6.65 4.02 15.23
N SER A 13 5.38 3.96 14.81
CA SER A 13 5.07 4.06 13.38
C SER A 13 3.82 4.89 13.04
N ILE A 14 3.96 5.94 12.21
CA ILE A 14 2.83 6.83 11.81
C ILE A 14 2.73 6.82 10.28
N PRO A 15 1.60 6.35 9.69
CA PRO A 15 1.38 6.37 8.24
C PRO A 15 1.21 7.79 7.70
N PHE A 16 1.18 7.93 6.38
CA PHE A 16 0.76 9.18 5.77
C PHE A 16 -0.75 9.34 5.88
N LEU A 17 -1.19 10.57 6.14
CA LEU A 17 -2.60 10.93 6.09
C LEU A 17 -3.13 10.71 4.66
N GLY A 18 -4.29 10.07 4.53
CA GLY A 18 -4.91 9.76 3.23
C GLY A 18 -4.25 8.62 2.45
N GLU A 19 -3.28 7.93 3.05
CA GLU A 19 -2.74 6.66 2.53
C GLU A 19 -3.86 5.61 2.45
N ILE A 20 -3.91 4.89 1.34
CA ILE A 20 -4.79 3.73 1.17
C ILE A 20 -4.00 2.46 1.40
N ARG A 21 -4.55 1.57 2.22
CA ARG A 21 -4.02 0.23 2.42
C ARG A 21 -5.01 -0.84 2.03
N LEU A 22 -4.43 -1.94 1.59
CA LEU A 22 -5.14 -3.16 1.23
C LEU A 22 -5.01 -4.17 2.37
N PHE A 23 -6.13 -4.73 2.79
CA PHE A 23 -6.18 -5.83 3.76
C PHE A 23 -6.77 -7.08 3.11
N ALA A 24 -6.24 -8.23 3.50
CA ALA A 24 -6.71 -9.53 3.04
C ALA A 24 -8.00 -10.01 3.75
N PHE A 25 -8.50 -9.27 4.73
CA PHE A 25 -9.71 -9.58 5.50
C PHE A 25 -10.80 -8.52 5.27
N ASP A 26 -12.02 -8.76 5.78
CA ASP A 26 -13.23 -8.02 5.42
C ASP A 26 -13.58 -6.84 6.34
N PHE A 27 -12.73 -6.53 7.33
CA PHE A 27 -12.90 -5.46 8.31
C PHE A 27 -11.76 -4.43 8.28
N ALA A 28 -12.00 -3.23 8.81
CA ALA A 28 -10.96 -2.22 9.04
C ALA A 28 -10.42 -2.34 10.47
N PRO A 29 -9.10 -2.20 10.71
CA PRO A 29 -8.55 -2.20 12.07
C PRO A 29 -9.24 -1.17 12.97
N ASN A 30 -9.74 -1.61 14.12
CA ASN A 30 -10.43 -0.78 15.11
C ASN A 30 -9.45 -0.05 16.05
N ASP A 31 -8.53 0.69 15.44
CA ASP A 31 -7.53 1.52 16.13
C ASP A 31 -7.82 3.02 16.03
N GLY A 32 -8.89 3.39 15.31
CA GLY A 32 -9.27 4.78 15.07
C GLY A 32 -8.42 5.50 14.03
N VAL A 33 -7.45 4.82 13.42
CA VAL A 33 -6.59 5.34 12.35
C VAL A 33 -7.18 4.99 10.99
N TRP A 34 -7.67 3.76 10.81
CA TRP A 34 -8.17 3.27 9.54
C TRP A 34 -9.70 3.32 9.46
N VAL A 35 -10.20 3.79 8.32
CA VAL A 35 -11.63 3.78 7.99
C VAL A 35 -11.81 3.05 6.65
N PRO A 36 -12.83 2.21 6.47
CA PRO A 36 -13.12 1.59 5.18
C PRO A 36 -13.24 2.66 4.07
N ALA A 37 -12.56 2.44 2.95
CA ALA A 37 -12.72 3.25 1.74
C ALA A 37 -13.96 2.75 0.98
N ASP A 38 -15.14 2.94 1.56
CA ASP A 38 -16.43 2.45 1.08
C ASP A 38 -17.39 3.55 0.63
N GLY A 39 -16.93 4.81 0.57
CA GLY A 39 -17.76 5.96 0.23
C GLY A 39 -18.53 6.57 1.39
N GLN A 40 -18.32 6.12 2.63
CA GLN A 40 -19.04 6.70 3.78
C GLN A 40 -18.76 8.20 3.96
N THR A 41 -19.74 8.88 4.55
CA THR A 41 -19.63 10.30 4.88
C THR A 41 -19.12 10.46 6.31
N LEU A 42 -18.06 11.25 6.49
CA LEU A 42 -17.42 11.56 7.76
C LEU A 42 -17.70 13.02 8.17
N GLN A 43 -17.66 13.28 9.49
CA GLN A 43 -17.82 14.62 10.04
C GLN A 43 -16.50 15.39 9.96
N ILE A 44 -16.53 16.61 9.41
CA ILE A 44 -15.36 17.49 9.31
C ILE A 44 -14.81 17.82 10.69
N THR A 45 -15.67 17.99 11.70
CA THR A 45 -15.26 18.30 13.07
C THR A 45 -14.40 17.22 13.72
N GLN A 46 -14.47 15.97 13.23
CA GLN A 46 -13.71 14.84 13.74
C GLN A 46 -12.47 14.52 12.87
N TYR A 47 -12.52 14.84 11.58
CA TYR A 47 -11.50 14.47 10.60
C TYR A 47 -11.06 15.68 9.76
N ASP A 48 -10.85 16.81 10.41
CA ASP A 48 -10.52 18.11 9.81
C ASP A 48 -9.26 18.07 8.94
N TYR A 49 -8.22 17.34 9.37
CA TYR A 49 -7.00 17.16 8.58
C TYR A 49 -7.22 16.34 7.31
N LEU A 50 -7.97 15.23 7.42
CA LEU A 50 -8.29 14.43 6.25
C LEU A 50 -9.16 15.24 5.28
N PHE A 51 -10.13 15.99 5.79
CA PHE A 51 -10.91 16.93 4.99
C PHE A 51 -10.03 17.99 4.32
N GLY A 52 -9.03 18.54 5.01
CA GLY A 52 -8.07 19.46 4.40
C GLY A 52 -7.26 18.86 3.25
N LEU A 53 -7.07 17.53 3.24
CA LEU A 53 -6.30 16.81 2.23
C LEU A 53 -7.15 16.36 1.02
N ILE A 54 -8.37 15.86 1.25
CA ILE A 54 -9.23 15.30 0.19
C ILE A 54 -10.45 16.16 -0.14
N GLY A 55 -10.78 17.15 0.69
CA GLY A 55 -11.92 18.05 0.52
C GLY A 55 -13.22 17.28 0.33
N THR A 56 -14.06 17.78 -0.58
CA THR A 56 -15.30 17.12 -1.01
C THR A 56 -15.11 16.28 -2.28
N ALA A 57 -13.87 15.87 -2.60
CA ALA A 57 -13.57 15.18 -3.87
C ALA A 57 -14.36 13.89 -4.10
N TYR A 58 -14.89 13.29 -3.02
CA TYR A 58 -15.70 12.08 -3.03
C TYR A 58 -17.15 12.30 -2.55
N GLY A 59 -17.54 13.54 -2.24
CA GLY A 59 -18.88 13.88 -1.77
C GLY A 59 -18.89 14.62 -0.42
N GLY A 60 -20.09 14.79 0.14
CA GLY A 60 -20.38 15.59 1.34
C GLY A 60 -20.76 17.05 1.04
N ASP A 61 -21.18 17.77 2.06
CA ASP A 61 -21.67 19.15 1.96
C ASP A 61 -20.54 20.21 2.01
N GLY A 62 -19.32 19.81 2.40
CA GLY A 62 -18.17 20.71 2.55
C GLY A 62 -18.31 21.73 3.69
N MET A 63 -19.35 21.62 4.52
CA MET A 63 -19.61 22.48 5.66
C MET A 63 -19.53 21.68 6.97
N ASN A 64 -20.22 20.55 7.04
CA ASN A 64 -20.22 19.64 8.19
C ASN A 64 -19.58 18.30 7.86
N THR A 65 -19.60 17.92 6.58
CA THR A 65 -19.33 16.56 6.13
C THR A 65 -18.53 16.51 4.84
N PHE A 66 -17.79 15.42 4.69
CA PHE A 66 -17.11 15.01 3.45
C PHE A 66 -17.16 13.49 3.34
N ALA A 67 -17.01 12.95 2.14
CA ALA A 67 -16.97 11.50 1.93
C ALA A 67 -15.55 11.00 1.69
N VAL A 68 -15.28 9.75 2.10
CA VAL A 68 -14.06 9.00 1.72
C VAL A 68 -14.23 8.39 0.32
N PRO A 69 -13.15 8.00 -0.37
CA PRO A 69 -13.26 7.25 -1.62
C PRO A 69 -14.06 5.95 -1.44
N ASN A 70 -14.79 5.55 -2.48
CA ASN A 70 -15.39 4.21 -2.56
C ASN A 70 -14.54 3.33 -3.48
N LEU A 71 -13.82 2.39 -2.87
CA LEU A 71 -12.95 1.42 -3.53
C LEU A 71 -13.53 -0.01 -3.47
N ASN A 72 -14.75 -0.19 -2.95
CA ASN A 72 -15.44 -1.47 -3.01
C ASN A 72 -15.90 -1.75 -4.46
N GLY A 73 -15.47 -2.88 -5.03
CA GLY A 73 -15.80 -3.25 -6.41
C GLY A 73 -15.04 -2.45 -7.47
N ALA A 74 -13.89 -1.91 -7.11
CA ALA A 74 -13.21 -0.95 -7.93
C ALA A 74 -12.36 -1.63 -9.05
N GLY A 75 -12.18 -0.87 -10.14
CA GLY A 75 -11.74 -1.27 -11.48
C GLY A 75 -11.67 0.00 -12.35
N SER A 76 -11.19 -0.08 -13.60
CA SER A 76 -11.11 1.08 -14.52
C SER A 76 -12.45 1.79 -14.79
N ALA A 77 -13.56 1.12 -14.51
CA ALA A 77 -14.93 1.65 -14.62
C ALA A 77 -15.44 2.32 -13.32
N ASN A 78 -14.69 2.29 -12.22
CA ASN A 78 -15.08 2.94 -10.97
C ASN A 78 -14.96 4.48 -11.14
N PRO A 79 -16.05 5.25 -11.08
CA PRO A 79 -15.98 6.72 -11.19
C PRO A 79 -15.20 7.40 -10.05
N TRP A 80 -14.91 6.65 -8.97
CA TRP A 80 -14.13 7.09 -7.83
C TRP A 80 -12.69 6.55 -7.83
N GLY A 81 -12.36 5.57 -8.69
CA GLY A 81 -11.03 4.95 -8.85
C GLY A 81 -10.39 5.10 -10.25
N ALA A 82 -11.10 5.67 -11.22
CA ALA A 82 -10.57 5.90 -12.56
C ALA A 82 -9.72 7.18 -12.61
N GLY A 83 -8.51 7.13 -12.05
CA GLY A 83 -7.48 8.18 -12.21
C GLY A 83 -7.47 9.26 -11.13
N LYS A 84 -8.18 9.06 -10.02
CA LYS A 84 -8.06 9.91 -8.83
C LYS A 84 -6.99 9.40 -7.86
N GLY A 85 -6.77 8.09 -7.78
CA GLY A 85 -5.68 7.56 -7.01
C GLY A 85 -4.33 7.76 -7.68
N ARG A 86 -3.34 7.94 -6.82
CA ARG A 86 -1.96 8.22 -7.19
C ARG A 86 -1.10 7.18 -6.51
N TYR A 87 -0.43 6.39 -7.33
CA TYR A 87 0.59 5.46 -6.88
C TYR A 87 1.91 6.19 -6.75
N PHE A 88 2.59 5.93 -5.64
CA PHE A 88 3.93 6.40 -5.42
C PHE A 88 4.84 5.24 -5.09
N ILE A 89 6.03 5.26 -5.65
CA ILE A 89 7.11 4.31 -5.38
C ILE A 89 8.13 4.95 -4.44
N ALA A 90 8.55 4.20 -3.42
CA ALA A 90 9.65 4.59 -2.56
C ALA A 90 10.97 4.53 -3.34
N ALA A 91 11.57 5.70 -3.58
CA ALA A 91 12.86 5.85 -4.25
C ALA A 91 14.05 5.82 -3.27
N TYR A 92 13.76 5.80 -1.97
CA TYR A 92 14.70 5.65 -0.88
C TYR A 92 14.08 4.74 0.18
N GLY A 93 14.90 3.90 0.80
CA GLY A 93 14.40 2.92 1.76
C GLY A 93 15.39 1.81 2.06
N VAL A 94 14.94 0.82 2.82
CA VAL A 94 15.66 -0.45 3.02
C VAL A 94 15.56 -1.26 1.74
N TYR A 95 16.67 -1.76 1.21
CA TYR A 95 16.63 -2.66 0.07
C TYR A 95 15.92 -3.94 0.49
N PRO A 96 14.86 -4.40 -0.22
CA PRO A 96 14.11 -5.58 0.21
C PRO A 96 14.98 -6.83 0.08
N ASP A 97 15.50 -7.35 1.19
CA ASP A 97 16.18 -8.65 1.26
C ASP A 97 15.43 -9.66 2.14
N SER A 98 15.73 -10.95 1.93
CA SER A 98 15.06 -12.05 2.63
C SER A 98 15.78 -12.51 3.91
N GLY A 99 16.86 -11.84 4.33
CA GLY A 99 17.87 -12.46 5.18
C GLY A 99 18.24 -11.71 6.45
N THR A 100 18.17 -10.37 6.46
CA THR A 100 18.71 -9.59 7.59
C THR A 100 17.94 -8.32 7.93
N ASP A 101 16.93 -7.97 7.13
CA ASP A 101 16.11 -6.80 7.40
C ASP A 101 15.25 -7.00 8.65
N THR A 102 15.57 -6.29 9.74
CA THR A 102 14.61 -5.98 10.79
C THR A 102 13.53 -5.09 10.18
N MET A 103 12.56 -5.72 9.50
CA MET A 103 11.31 -5.15 8.99
C MET A 103 11.21 -3.64 9.14
N ALA A 104 11.67 -2.88 8.13
CA ALA A 104 11.40 -1.46 7.92
C ALA A 104 11.11 -0.61 9.19
N THR A 105 11.88 -0.77 10.27
CA THR A 105 11.46 -0.22 11.59
C THR A 105 11.54 1.30 11.63
N ILE A 106 12.26 1.90 10.67
CA ILE A 106 12.34 3.36 10.47
C ILE A 106 12.23 3.82 9.00
N ASN A 107 12.21 2.94 8.01
CA ASN A 107 12.30 3.30 6.60
C ASN A 107 11.37 2.42 5.76
N PRO A 108 10.65 2.94 4.74
CA PRO A 108 9.93 2.09 3.79
C PRO A 108 10.91 1.17 3.06
N TYR A 109 10.41 0.10 2.46
CA TYR A 109 11.23 -0.68 1.54
C TYR A 109 11.43 0.08 0.23
N LEU A 110 12.64 0.02 -0.31
CA LEU A 110 12.94 0.55 -1.63
C LEU A 110 12.09 -0.20 -2.67
N GLY A 111 11.43 0.54 -3.57
CA GLY A 111 10.53 -0.04 -4.55
C GLY A 111 9.12 -0.40 -4.03
N GLU A 112 8.84 -0.17 -2.74
CA GLU A 112 7.48 -0.27 -2.20
C GLU A 112 6.56 0.75 -2.88
N ILE A 113 5.39 0.29 -3.33
CA ILE A 113 4.37 1.12 -3.96
C ILE A 113 3.20 1.31 -2.98
N ARG A 114 2.80 2.56 -2.79
CA ARG A 114 1.63 2.93 -1.99
C ARG A 114 0.62 3.72 -2.81
N LEU A 115 -0.66 3.49 -2.51
CA LEU A 115 -1.78 4.19 -3.11
C LEU A 115 -2.22 5.34 -2.21
N PHE A 116 -2.52 6.48 -2.81
CA PHE A 116 -3.06 7.65 -2.12
C PHE A 116 -4.20 8.25 -2.93
N MET A 117 -5.25 8.68 -2.24
CA MET A 117 -6.48 9.21 -2.88
C MET A 117 -6.61 10.73 -2.72
N PHE A 118 -5.49 11.44 -2.57
CA PHE A 118 -5.49 12.90 -2.44
C PHE A 118 -5.32 13.61 -3.78
N SER A 119 -5.65 14.91 -3.81
CA SER A 119 -5.58 15.76 -5.00
C SER A 119 -4.18 15.81 -5.66
N PRO A 120 -4.07 15.98 -6.99
CA PRO A 120 -2.80 16.26 -7.65
C PRO A 120 -2.04 17.47 -7.09
N ALA A 121 -2.74 18.42 -6.48
CA ALA A 121 -2.15 19.59 -5.83
C ALA A 121 -1.36 19.25 -4.55
N THR A 122 -1.61 18.08 -3.96
CA THR A 122 -0.85 17.60 -2.81
C THR A 122 0.57 17.22 -3.26
N PRO A 123 1.61 17.73 -2.57
CA PRO A 123 2.99 17.49 -2.95
C PRO A 123 3.35 16.00 -2.81
N VAL A 124 4.21 15.54 -3.71
CA VAL A 124 4.84 14.22 -3.60
C VAL A 124 5.65 14.17 -2.30
N PRO A 125 5.42 13.19 -1.40
CA PRO A 125 6.23 13.05 -0.21
C PRO A 125 7.71 12.93 -0.55
N LYS A 126 8.57 13.58 0.22
CA LYS A 126 10.03 13.44 0.03
C LYS A 126 10.42 11.96 0.16
N GLY A 127 11.27 11.49 -0.74
CA GLY A 127 11.69 10.08 -0.79
C GLY A 127 10.84 9.21 -1.71
N TRP A 128 9.70 9.73 -2.18
CA TRP A 128 8.79 9.03 -3.08
C TRP A 128 8.83 9.63 -4.49
N ARG A 129 8.36 8.86 -5.47
CA ARG A 129 8.17 9.25 -6.87
C ARG A 129 6.81 8.79 -7.34
N VAL A 130 6.20 9.51 -8.27
CA VAL A 130 4.90 9.12 -8.85
C VAL A 130 5.14 7.93 -9.79
N CYS A 131 4.26 6.93 -9.78
CA CYS A 131 4.27 5.84 -10.76
C CYS A 131 3.50 6.26 -12.03
N ASN A 132 4.14 7.07 -12.87
CA ASN A 132 3.59 7.64 -14.10
C ASN A 132 4.41 7.30 -15.37
N GLY A 133 5.36 6.36 -15.28
CA GLY A 133 6.24 6.01 -16.39
C GLY A 133 7.48 6.91 -16.55
N ASP A 134 7.77 7.82 -15.61
CA ASP A 134 8.91 8.74 -15.72
C ASP A 134 10.24 7.98 -15.83
N ALA A 135 11.12 8.46 -16.71
CA ALA A 135 12.50 7.97 -16.83
C ALA A 135 13.42 8.62 -15.79
N LEU A 136 14.24 7.80 -15.13
CA LEU A 136 15.23 8.21 -14.14
C LEU A 136 16.64 7.79 -14.58
N PRO A 137 17.66 8.63 -14.34
CA PRO A 137 19.04 8.23 -14.56
C PRO A 137 19.46 7.15 -13.57
N VAL A 138 20.19 6.14 -14.04
CA VAL A 138 20.80 5.11 -13.19
C VAL A 138 21.82 5.74 -12.23
N SER A 139 22.53 6.77 -12.71
CA SER A 139 23.39 7.61 -11.87
C SER A 139 22.56 8.28 -10.77
N GLY A 140 22.82 7.94 -9.51
CA GLY A 140 22.08 8.42 -8.35
C GLY A 140 20.86 7.57 -7.95
N ASN A 141 20.46 6.58 -8.75
CA ASN A 141 19.33 5.68 -8.45
C ASN A 141 19.70 4.19 -8.62
N ALA A 142 20.99 3.84 -8.48
CA ALA A 142 21.51 2.51 -8.77
C ALA A 142 20.78 1.38 -8.01
N ALA A 143 20.38 1.60 -6.75
CA ALA A 143 19.66 0.61 -5.95
C ALA A 143 18.21 0.40 -6.43
N LEU A 144 17.53 1.46 -6.89
CA LEU A 144 16.19 1.32 -7.46
C LEU A 144 16.28 0.66 -8.84
N TYR A 145 17.29 1.03 -9.63
CA TYR A 145 17.58 0.37 -10.90
C TYR A 145 17.88 -1.12 -10.75
N SER A 146 18.61 -1.54 -9.70
CA SER A 146 18.88 -2.98 -9.50
C SER A 146 17.62 -3.79 -9.15
N LEU A 147 16.55 -3.16 -8.66
CA LEU A 147 15.26 -3.80 -8.44
C LEU A 147 14.42 -3.86 -9.72
N LEU A 148 14.23 -2.71 -10.37
CA LEU A 148 13.31 -2.53 -11.50
C LEU A 148 13.91 -2.93 -12.85
N GLY A 149 15.24 -2.89 -12.98
CA GLY A 149 15.95 -3.08 -14.25
C GLY A 149 15.41 -2.14 -15.33
N THR A 150 15.19 -2.69 -16.51
CA THR A 150 14.56 -2.00 -17.65
C THR A 150 13.13 -2.50 -17.91
N GLU A 151 12.49 -3.15 -16.93
CA GLU A 151 11.18 -3.80 -17.08
C GLU A 151 10.10 -2.83 -17.58
N TYR A 152 10.10 -1.61 -17.03
CA TYR A 152 9.13 -0.57 -17.39
C TYR A 152 9.62 0.32 -18.55
N GLY A 153 10.76 -0.03 -19.16
CA GLY A 153 11.42 0.72 -20.22
C GLY A 153 12.78 1.30 -19.83
N GLY A 154 13.49 1.81 -20.84
CA GLY A 154 14.83 2.38 -20.70
C GLY A 154 15.97 1.43 -21.05
N ASP A 155 17.17 1.76 -20.59
CA ASP A 155 18.44 1.11 -20.83
C ASP A 155 19.36 1.19 -19.59
N THR A 156 20.64 0.89 -19.75
CA THR A 156 21.65 0.90 -18.68
C THR A 156 22.03 2.30 -18.18
N THR A 157 21.57 3.37 -18.84
CA THR A 157 21.81 4.77 -18.48
C THR A 157 20.57 5.39 -17.84
N ASN A 158 19.38 5.09 -18.36
CA ASN A 158 18.11 5.58 -17.83
C ASN A 158 17.09 4.44 -17.79
N PHE A 159 16.40 4.27 -16.67
CA PHE A 159 15.31 3.29 -16.53
C PHE A 159 13.99 3.99 -16.25
N ALA A 160 12.88 3.37 -16.62
CA ALA A 160 11.56 3.91 -16.36
C ALA A 160 10.97 3.38 -15.05
N LEU A 161 10.15 4.23 -14.41
CA LEU A 161 9.28 3.82 -13.32
C LEU A 161 8.02 3.12 -13.86
N PRO A 162 7.30 2.34 -13.02
CA PRO A 162 5.99 1.83 -13.39
C PRO A 162 5.02 2.96 -13.75
N ASP A 163 4.13 2.72 -14.71
CA ASP A 163 2.96 3.57 -14.97
C ASP A 163 1.73 2.86 -14.43
N LEU A 164 1.20 3.39 -13.32
CA LEU A 164 0.05 2.84 -12.63
C LEU A 164 -1.14 3.79 -12.68
N ARG A 165 -1.09 4.79 -13.55
CA ARG A 165 -2.19 5.75 -13.71
C ARG A 165 -3.44 5.04 -14.22
N GLY A 166 -4.57 5.31 -13.58
CA GLY A 166 -5.87 4.74 -13.96
C GLY A 166 -6.02 3.25 -13.60
N LEU A 167 -5.07 2.69 -12.86
CA LEU A 167 -5.21 1.40 -12.23
C LEU A 167 -5.80 1.56 -10.87
N GLU A 168 -6.88 0.88 -10.57
CA GLU A 168 -7.42 0.75 -9.23
C GLU A 168 -8.43 -0.40 -9.33
N PRO A 169 -8.70 -1.15 -8.26
CA PRO A 169 -7.93 -2.18 -7.57
C PRO A 169 -8.24 -3.65 -7.93
N VAL A 170 -7.62 -4.54 -7.14
CA VAL A 170 -7.92 -5.96 -6.98
C VAL A 170 -9.40 -6.20 -6.58
N PRO A 171 -10.16 -6.99 -7.35
CA PRO A 171 -11.52 -7.37 -7.00
C PRO A 171 -11.58 -8.22 -5.71
N GLY A 172 -12.58 -7.99 -4.86
CA GLY A 172 -12.81 -8.79 -3.64
C GLY A 172 -11.99 -8.38 -2.41
N SER A 173 -11.18 -7.33 -2.55
CA SER A 173 -10.31 -6.81 -1.51
C SER A 173 -10.88 -5.58 -0.78
N ARG A 174 -10.63 -5.46 0.53
CA ARG A 174 -11.01 -4.26 1.31
C ARG A 174 -9.87 -3.25 1.34
N TYR A 175 -10.19 -2.04 0.92
CA TYR A 175 -9.30 -0.90 1.06
C TYR A 175 -9.73 -0.04 2.24
N CYS A 176 -8.76 0.45 3.02
CA CYS A 176 -9.01 1.42 4.08
C CYS A 176 -8.17 2.67 3.85
N ILE A 177 -8.72 3.82 4.20
CA ILE A 177 -8.04 5.10 4.19
C ILE A 177 -7.53 5.45 5.60
N CYS A 178 -6.30 5.93 5.64
CA CYS A 178 -5.69 6.48 6.83
C CYS A 178 -6.29 7.86 7.15
N THR A 179 -6.89 7.99 8.32
CA THR A 179 -7.53 9.23 8.79
C THR A 179 -6.66 10.04 9.74
N GLN A 180 -5.56 9.46 10.21
CA GLN A 180 -4.63 10.09 11.15
C GLN A 180 -3.20 9.76 10.75
N GLY A 181 -2.40 10.77 10.44
CA GLY A 181 -1.03 10.53 10.01
C GLY A 181 -0.25 11.80 9.68
N TYR A 182 0.92 11.61 9.12
CA TYR A 182 1.73 12.71 8.60
C TYR A 182 1.11 13.28 7.33
N TYR A 183 0.93 14.59 7.29
CA TYR A 183 0.59 15.24 6.03
C TYR A 183 1.70 14.99 5.00
N PRO A 184 1.38 14.51 3.79
CA PRO A 184 2.36 14.29 2.72
C PRO A 184 3.05 15.63 2.39
N SER A 185 4.37 15.69 2.57
CA SER A 185 5.15 16.92 2.38
C SER A 185 6.47 16.66 1.68
N SER A 186 6.90 17.63 0.87
CA SER A 186 8.17 17.60 0.15
C SER A 186 9.34 18.18 0.97
N ASP A 187 9.07 18.78 2.13
CA ASP A 187 10.06 19.46 2.97
C ASP A 187 11.02 18.50 3.72
N GLY A 188 10.75 17.20 3.66
CA GLY A 188 11.56 16.16 4.27
C GLY A 188 11.38 15.98 5.76
N LYS A 189 10.50 16.75 6.40
CA LYS A 189 10.20 16.56 7.83
C LYS A 189 9.42 15.28 8.08
N ASN A 190 8.71 14.79 7.06
CA ASN A 190 7.87 13.59 7.12
C ASN A 190 8.37 12.50 6.13
N MET A 191 9.68 12.46 5.83
CA MET A 191 10.23 11.48 4.89
C MET A 191 10.06 10.03 5.38
N TYR A 192 9.90 9.85 6.69
CA TYR A 192 9.75 8.57 7.38
C TYR A 192 8.32 8.43 7.92
N ALA A 193 7.32 8.38 7.04
CA ALA A 193 6.01 7.84 7.46
C ALA A 193 6.20 6.35 7.69
N LEU A 194 6.50 6.04 8.94
CA LEU A 194 6.85 4.71 9.39
C LEU A 194 5.66 3.80 9.17
N PRO A 195 5.83 2.71 8.40
CA PRO A 195 4.74 1.79 8.21
C PRO A 195 4.45 1.10 9.53
N THR A 196 3.34 1.44 10.19
CA THR A 196 2.68 0.44 11.04
C THR A 196 2.40 -0.74 10.14
N VAL A 197 2.82 -1.94 10.49
CA VAL A 197 2.59 -3.11 9.64
C VAL A 197 1.56 -3.97 10.35
N TYR A 198 0.39 -4.18 9.73
CA TYR A 198 -0.61 -5.08 10.29
C TYR A 198 -0.44 -6.48 9.72
N THR A 199 -0.62 -7.51 10.55
CA THR A 199 -0.73 -8.87 10.03
C THR A 199 -1.87 -8.94 9.01
N GLY A 200 -1.62 -9.50 7.83
CA GLY A 200 -2.62 -9.57 6.75
C GLY A 200 -2.77 -8.31 5.88
N GLU A 201 -1.97 -7.26 6.13
CA GLU A 201 -1.81 -6.13 5.21
C GLU A 201 -1.11 -6.60 3.93
N ILE A 202 -1.56 -6.09 2.77
CA ILE A 202 -0.95 -6.38 1.48
C ILE A 202 -0.30 -5.09 0.93
N ARG A 203 0.94 -5.22 0.44
CA ARG A 203 1.65 -4.16 -0.28
C ARG A 203 2.11 -4.63 -1.64
N LEU A 204 2.25 -3.67 -2.55
CA LEU A 204 2.81 -3.88 -3.87
C LEU A 204 4.28 -3.46 -3.86
N PHE A 205 5.15 -4.30 -4.41
CA PHE A 205 6.57 -4.00 -4.60
C PHE A 205 6.86 -4.02 -6.10
N ALA A 206 7.54 -3.00 -6.62
CA ALA A 206 7.97 -2.97 -8.01
C ALA A 206 9.16 -3.92 -8.22
N THR A 207 9.08 -4.78 -9.23
CA THR A 207 10.10 -5.80 -9.54
C THR A 207 10.38 -5.86 -11.04
N SER A 208 11.43 -6.57 -11.44
CA SER A 208 11.70 -6.95 -12.83
C SER A 208 11.39 -8.44 -13.07
N ALA A 209 10.92 -8.79 -14.27
CA ALA A 209 10.55 -10.17 -14.63
C ALA A 209 11.75 -11.14 -14.63
N SER A 210 12.96 -10.62 -14.85
CA SER A 210 14.19 -11.40 -14.77
C SER A 210 14.71 -11.62 -13.35
N ASN A 211 14.13 -10.96 -12.35
CA ASN A 211 14.66 -10.94 -10.99
C ASN A 211 13.88 -11.89 -10.07
N THR A 212 14.25 -13.17 -10.12
CA THR A 212 13.88 -14.17 -9.10
C THR A 212 14.34 -13.80 -7.69
N ALA A 213 15.16 -12.74 -7.53
CA ALA A 213 15.58 -12.19 -6.24
C ALA A 213 14.69 -11.06 -5.69
N CYS A 214 13.54 -10.73 -6.30
CA CYS A 214 12.48 -10.12 -5.48
C CYS A 214 11.80 -11.22 -4.65
N THR A 215 12.59 -11.80 -3.75
CA THR A 215 12.06 -12.48 -2.59
C THR A 215 11.26 -11.43 -1.81
N PRO A 216 10.05 -11.76 -1.33
CA PRO A 216 9.37 -10.89 -0.40
C PRO A 216 10.33 -10.46 0.71
N PRO A 217 10.28 -9.21 1.17
CA PRO A 217 11.11 -8.80 2.30
C PRO A 217 10.87 -9.74 3.49
N ALA A 218 11.88 -9.89 4.36
CA ALA A 218 11.77 -10.77 5.52
C ALA A 218 10.45 -10.57 6.28
N GLY A 219 9.65 -11.63 6.43
CA GLY A 219 8.34 -11.63 7.10
C GLY A 219 7.12 -11.28 6.23
N TRP A 220 7.33 -11.06 4.94
CA TRP A 220 6.28 -10.98 3.92
C TRP A 220 6.18 -12.30 3.14
N LEU A 221 5.01 -12.62 2.61
CA LEU A 221 4.76 -13.76 1.73
C LEU A 221 4.13 -13.28 0.42
N ARG A 222 4.36 -14.01 -0.68
CA ARG A 222 3.74 -13.68 -1.97
C ARG A 222 2.23 -13.96 -1.93
N CYS A 223 1.44 -13.06 -2.49
CA CYS A 223 0.02 -13.27 -2.76
C CYS A 223 -0.16 -14.06 -4.07
N ASP A 224 0.22 -15.33 -4.07
CA ASP A 224 0.20 -16.24 -5.23
C ASP A 224 -0.83 -17.37 -5.10
N GLY A 225 -1.69 -17.33 -4.07
CA GLY A 225 -2.66 -18.40 -3.81
C GLY A 225 -2.11 -19.60 -3.04
N GLN A 226 -0.88 -19.56 -2.52
CA GLN A 226 -0.30 -20.68 -1.77
C GLN A 226 -1.16 -21.09 -0.56
N SER A 227 -1.18 -22.39 -0.28
CA SER A 227 -1.81 -22.98 0.91
C SER A 227 -0.80 -23.03 2.06
N LEU A 228 -1.13 -22.41 3.18
CA LEU A 228 -0.31 -22.34 4.39
C LEU A 228 -0.92 -23.13 5.54
N SER A 229 -0.07 -23.58 6.47
CA SER A 229 -0.52 -24.22 7.70
C SER A 229 -1.02 -23.18 8.71
N ALA A 230 -2.23 -23.36 9.23
CA ALA A 230 -2.79 -22.47 10.26
C ALA A 230 -1.95 -22.46 11.55
N SER A 231 -1.29 -23.57 11.86
CA SER A 231 -0.38 -23.66 13.02
C SER A 231 0.93 -22.91 12.85
N ALA A 232 1.38 -22.69 11.60
CA ALA A 232 2.61 -21.95 11.32
C ALA A 232 2.38 -20.43 11.34
N TYR A 233 1.16 -19.99 11.01
CA TYR A 233 0.76 -18.58 10.98
C TYR A 233 -0.58 -18.37 11.72
N PRO A 234 -0.61 -18.52 13.06
CA PRO A 234 -1.85 -18.51 13.83
C PRO A 234 -2.58 -17.16 13.79
N ARG A 235 -1.88 -16.01 13.80
CA ARG A 235 -2.52 -14.69 13.66
C ARG A 235 -3.08 -14.45 12.27
N LEU A 236 -2.32 -14.80 11.23
CA LEU A 236 -2.79 -14.58 9.86
C LEU A 236 -4.00 -15.47 9.53
N SER A 237 -3.98 -16.73 9.98
CA SER A 237 -5.09 -17.67 9.80
C SER A 237 -6.34 -17.29 10.59
N SER A 238 -6.20 -16.71 11.80
CA SER A 238 -7.36 -16.26 12.57
C SER A 238 -8.09 -15.07 11.94
N LEU A 239 -7.37 -14.23 11.19
CA LEU A 239 -7.94 -13.06 10.50
C LEU A 239 -8.65 -13.44 9.18
N MET A 240 -8.02 -14.28 8.36
CA MET A 240 -8.55 -14.61 7.03
C MET A 240 -9.42 -15.87 7.02
N GLY A 241 -9.26 -16.76 7.99
CA GLY A 241 -9.91 -18.06 8.01
C GLY A 241 -9.67 -18.81 6.70
N THR A 242 -10.75 -19.31 6.09
CA THR A 242 -10.74 -19.97 4.77
C THR A 242 -11.30 -19.09 3.66
N MET A 243 -11.24 -17.75 3.79
CA MET A 243 -11.82 -16.80 2.82
C MET A 243 -11.31 -17.01 1.38
N TYR A 244 -10.05 -17.42 1.22
CA TYR A 244 -9.44 -17.73 -0.08
C TYR A 244 -9.34 -19.25 -0.36
N GLY A 245 -10.03 -20.06 0.44
CA GLY A 245 -9.97 -21.52 0.44
C GLY A 245 -9.15 -22.10 1.59
N GLY A 246 -9.15 -23.44 1.68
CA GLY A 246 -8.49 -24.20 2.74
C GLY A 246 -9.45 -25.13 3.49
N SER A 247 -8.94 -25.82 4.51
CA SER A 247 -9.67 -26.81 5.31
C SER A 247 -9.74 -26.48 6.81
N GLY A 248 -9.30 -25.29 7.21
CA GLY A 248 -9.20 -24.86 8.61
C GLY A 248 -7.91 -25.30 9.31
N SER A 249 -7.38 -26.48 8.97
CA SER A 249 -5.97 -26.83 9.28
C SER A 249 -4.98 -26.11 8.36
N THR A 250 -5.43 -25.80 7.15
CA THR A 250 -4.75 -24.93 6.19
C THR A 250 -5.67 -23.82 5.73
N PHE A 251 -5.06 -22.73 5.29
CA PHE A 251 -5.73 -21.60 4.66
C PHE A 251 -4.92 -21.15 3.44
N ASN A 252 -5.60 -20.59 2.46
CA ASN A 252 -4.94 -20.09 1.26
C ASN A 252 -4.70 -18.58 1.35
N LEU A 253 -3.64 -18.10 0.71
CA LEU A 253 -3.41 -16.68 0.47
C LEU A 253 -4.26 -16.17 -0.71
N PRO A 254 -4.49 -14.85 -0.81
CA PRO A 254 -5.00 -14.23 -2.03
C PRO A 254 -4.07 -14.52 -3.22
N ASN A 255 -4.63 -14.64 -4.42
CA ASN A 255 -3.86 -14.75 -5.66
C ASN A 255 -3.93 -13.44 -6.44
N LEU A 256 -3.01 -12.53 -6.16
CA LEU A 256 -2.95 -11.17 -6.73
C LEU A 256 -1.84 -10.99 -7.77
N ASN A 257 -0.89 -11.92 -7.79
CA ASN A 257 0.26 -11.94 -8.70
C ASN A 257 0.01 -12.72 -10.01
N GLY A 258 -1.21 -13.25 -10.21
CA GLY A 258 -1.57 -14.02 -11.41
C GLY A 258 -1.85 -13.16 -12.65
N GLY A 259 -1.57 -13.72 -13.84
CA GLY A 259 -1.76 -13.08 -15.16
C GLY A 259 -3.22 -12.75 -15.56
N THR A 260 -4.20 -13.00 -14.69
CA THR A 260 -5.60 -12.57 -14.84
C THR A 260 -5.96 -11.38 -13.96
N ASN A 261 -4.98 -10.73 -13.29
CA ASN A 261 -5.25 -9.53 -12.52
C ASN A 261 -5.73 -8.40 -13.46
N PRO A 262 -7.00 -7.96 -13.39
CA PRO A 262 -7.52 -6.91 -14.26
C PRO A 262 -6.89 -5.54 -13.99
N ALA A 263 -6.15 -5.39 -12.88
CA ALA A 263 -5.33 -4.23 -12.57
C ALA A 263 -3.87 -4.35 -13.08
N ASN A 264 -3.56 -5.33 -13.93
CA ASN A 264 -2.32 -5.39 -14.70
C ASN A 264 -2.51 -4.74 -16.08
N PRO A 265 -2.09 -3.47 -16.29
CA PRO A 265 -2.24 -2.83 -17.59
C PRO A 265 -1.10 -3.18 -18.55
N TRP A 266 -0.07 -3.91 -18.10
CA TRP A 266 1.14 -4.19 -18.87
C TRP A 266 1.16 -5.60 -19.47
N GLY A 267 0.27 -6.49 -19.01
CA GLY A 267 0.29 -7.91 -19.38
C GLY A 267 1.51 -8.64 -18.81
N GLY A 268 1.37 -9.93 -18.51
CA GLY A 268 2.44 -10.76 -17.91
C GLY A 268 2.34 -10.94 -16.39
N THR A 269 3.17 -11.82 -15.84
CA THR A 269 3.09 -12.28 -14.45
C THR A 269 3.96 -11.51 -13.45
N ASP A 270 4.87 -10.64 -13.92
CA ASP A 270 6.04 -10.25 -13.11
C ASP A 270 6.34 -8.73 -13.04
N TRP A 271 5.39 -7.87 -13.42
CA TRP A 271 5.50 -6.40 -13.36
C TRP A 271 5.37 -5.82 -11.93
N GLY A 272 5.27 -6.66 -10.92
CA GLY A 272 5.11 -6.25 -9.54
C GLY A 272 4.68 -7.40 -8.65
N LEU A 273 5.03 -7.32 -7.38
CA LEU A 273 4.82 -8.38 -6.40
C LEU A 273 3.91 -7.87 -5.28
N TYR A 274 2.66 -8.33 -5.26
CA TYR A 274 1.79 -8.23 -4.11
C TYR A 274 2.28 -9.20 -3.04
N CYS A 275 2.64 -8.65 -1.88
CA CYS A 275 3.07 -9.40 -0.74
C CYS A 275 2.18 -9.10 0.46
N ILE A 276 1.88 -10.13 1.25
CA ILE A 276 1.12 -10.06 2.49
C ILE A 276 2.05 -10.19 3.69
N VAL A 277 1.78 -9.43 4.75
CA VAL A 277 2.50 -9.54 6.01
C VAL A 277 2.09 -10.83 6.71
N ALA A 278 3.06 -11.70 7.01
CA ALA A 278 2.81 -12.97 7.68
C ALA A 278 3.55 -13.13 9.01
N ASP A 279 4.68 -12.42 9.21
CA ASP A 279 5.46 -12.53 10.43
C ASP A 279 4.83 -11.74 11.59
N GLU A 280 4.68 -12.43 12.72
CA GLU A 280 4.05 -11.92 13.94
C GLU A 280 5.02 -11.13 14.84
N GLN A 281 6.34 -11.29 14.65
CA GLN A 281 7.35 -10.61 15.46
C GLN A 281 7.43 -9.11 15.16
N TYR A 282 7.03 -8.72 13.94
CA TYR A 282 7.20 -7.36 13.43
C TYR A 282 5.88 -6.72 12.96
N SER A 283 4.74 -7.34 13.29
CA SER A 283 3.41 -6.83 12.91
C SER A 283 2.46 -6.74 14.09
N ILE A 284 1.55 -5.76 14.01
CA ILE A 284 0.47 -5.56 14.96
C ILE A 284 -0.72 -6.41 14.51
N LEU A 285 -1.32 -7.15 15.44
CA LEU A 285 -2.57 -7.84 15.17
C LEU A 285 -3.69 -6.79 15.03
N PRO A 286 -4.33 -6.66 13.86
CA PRO A 286 -5.48 -5.76 13.72
C PRO A 286 -6.62 -6.27 14.61
N ASN A 287 -7.18 -5.37 15.41
CA ASN A 287 -8.38 -5.66 16.19
C ASN A 287 -9.61 -5.44 15.28
N PRO A 288 -10.52 -6.42 15.13
CA PRO A 288 -11.77 -6.21 14.42
C PRO A 288 -12.72 -5.21 15.09
#